data_AF-A0A9D9SGU4-F1
#
_entry.id   AF-A0A9D9SGU4-F1
#
_cell.length_a   1.000
_cell.length_b   1.000
_cell.length_c   1.000
_cell.angle_alpha   90.00
_cell.angle_beta   90.00
_cell.angle_gamma   90.00
#
_symmetry.space_group_name_H-M   'P 1'
#
loop_
_entity.id
_entity.type
_entity.pdbx_description
1 polymer ?
#
loop_
_entity_poly.entity_id
_entity_poly.type
_entity_poly.pdbx_seq_one_letter_code
_entity_poly.pdbx_strand_id
1 'polypeptide(L)'
;MFIKLINEFVAGISSDFRNRGGNVQIGLFTILLTVLLSSDVAAGGLNNPLAKVDLKALTPPVEYTAPIENRPVGLPFTVPITVDDITGDGIFAFQFVITYDPAVIDPTGPNFGCSTFGTIAGAVGIGATCNITVNGSLNELRVSSFGAFPMNGSGTLLNISFVTDPLAVAGDVSPLTFSSGFFFNGSGLVPSTPHNGQITLVGTTAANTTVAGRVLNANGIPIPRTIVTLSNGNGAAFTSITNPFGYFRIVGVDTGQTYVLQAQSKRHTFAPQVITVNEELTEVEITALP
;
A
#
# COMPACT_ATOMS: atom_id res chain seq x y z
N MET A 1 -19.51 30.83 7.48
CA MET A 1 -19.23 32.25 7.12
C MET A 1 -19.02 32.42 5.60
N PHE A 2 -18.20 31.56 4.96
CA PHE A 2 -17.97 31.58 3.50
C PHE A 2 -19.23 31.38 2.63
N ILE A 3 -20.11 30.43 2.98
CA ILE A 3 -21.38 30.19 2.26
C ILE A 3 -22.33 31.42 2.34
N LYS A 4 -22.26 32.17 3.44
CA LYS A 4 -23.08 33.37 3.64
C LYS A 4 -22.62 34.52 2.75
N LEU A 5 -21.29 34.70 2.59
CA LEU A 5 -20.72 35.67 1.66
C LEU A 5 -21.04 35.34 0.19
N ILE A 6 -21.03 34.06 -0.20
CA ILE A 6 -21.36 33.64 -1.57
C ILE A 6 -22.85 33.92 -1.86
N ASN A 7 -23.74 33.59 -0.92
CA ASN A 7 -25.17 33.85 -1.09
C ASN A 7 -25.50 35.35 -1.16
N GLU A 8 -24.81 36.18 -0.38
CA GLU A 8 -24.98 37.64 -0.41
C GLU A 8 -24.41 38.26 -1.71
N PHE A 9 -23.30 37.74 -2.24
CA PHE A 9 -22.72 38.17 -3.51
C PHE A 9 -23.62 37.81 -4.72
N VAL A 10 -24.17 36.59 -4.74
CA VAL A 10 -25.11 36.14 -5.79
C VAL A 10 -26.43 36.92 -5.73
N ALA A 11 -26.93 37.22 -4.53
CA ALA A 11 -28.11 38.06 -4.34
C ALA A 11 -27.88 39.51 -4.83
N GLY A 12 -26.68 40.06 -4.61
CA GLY A 12 -26.27 41.38 -5.10
C GLY A 12 -26.29 41.48 -6.62
N ILE A 13 -25.68 40.51 -7.32
CA ILE A 13 -25.66 40.45 -8.79
C ILE A 13 -27.08 40.29 -9.37
N SER A 14 -27.93 39.47 -8.74
CA SER A 14 -29.32 39.29 -9.16
C SER A 14 -30.14 40.58 -9.05
N SER A 15 -29.92 41.38 -7.99
CA SER A 15 -30.64 42.64 -7.78
C SER A 15 -30.25 43.75 -8.77
N ASP A 16 -28.98 43.83 -9.15
CA ASP A 16 -28.48 44.85 -10.08
C ASP A 16 -28.89 44.54 -11.54
N PHE A 17 -29.00 43.26 -11.91
CA PHE A 17 -29.52 42.85 -13.23
C PHE A 17 -31.03 43.04 -13.38
N ARG A 18 -31.81 42.86 -12.31
CA ARG A 18 -33.28 43.05 -12.33
C ARG A 18 -33.67 44.53 -12.53
N ASN A 19 -32.87 45.45 -12.01
CA ASN A 19 -33.07 46.90 -12.19
C ASN A 19 -32.71 47.41 -13.59
N ARG A 20 -32.00 46.62 -14.41
CA ARG A 20 -31.60 46.96 -15.78
C ARG A 20 -32.49 46.34 -16.87
N GLY A 21 -33.62 45.74 -16.50
CA GLY A 21 -34.66 45.30 -17.45
C GLY A 21 -34.34 44.05 -18.28
N GLY A 22 -33.34 43.24 -17.90
CA GLY A 22 -33.03 41.98 -18.59
C GLY A 22 -33.83 40.79 -18.05
N ASN A 23 -34.60 40.12 -18.91
CA ASN A 23 -35.24 38.83 -18.62
C ASN A 23 -34.28 37.68 -18.93
N VAL A 24 -33.79 36.95 -17.92
CA VAL A 24 -33.20 35.62 -18.10
C VAL A 24 -33.71 34.69 -17.00
N GLN A 25 -34.24 33.53 -17.40
CA GLN A 25 -34.74 32.49 -16.50
C GLN A 25 -33.63 31.90 -15.64
N ILE A 26 -33.93 31.70 -14.35
CA ILE A 26 -33.06 31.07 -13.37
C ILE A 26 -33.12 29.54 -13.58
N GLY A 27 -32.06 28.96 -14.13
CA GLY A 27 -31.88 27.51 -14.27
C GLY A 27 -30.41 27.12 -14.06
N LEU A 28 -30.17 26.26 -13.07
CA LEU A 28 -28.95 25.53 -12.70
C LEU A 28 -27.60 26.08 -13.23
N PHE A 29 -26.81 26.69 -12.33
CA PHE A 29 -25.41 27.04 -12.61
C PHE A 29 -24.45 26.04 -11.96
N THR A 30 -23.88 25.16 -12.78
CA THR A 30 -22.59 24.51 -12.51
C THR A 30 -21.51 25.60 -12.58
N ILE A 31 -20.75 25.80 -11.50
CA ILE A 31 -19.69 26.82 -11.44
C ILE A 31 -18.48 26.30 -12.23
N LEU A 32 -18.34 26.72 -13.48
CA LEU A 32 -17.05 26.71 -14.19
C LEU A 32 -16.59 28.16 -14.32
N LEU A 33 -15.63 28.55 -13.48
CA LEU A 33 -15.08 29.91 -13.46
C LEU A 33 -14.02 30.03 -14.55
N THR A 34 -14.35 30.65 -15.68
CA THR A 34 -13.37 31.14 -16.66
C THR A 34 -13.55 32.64 -16.81
N VAL A 35 -12.62 33.42 -16.24
CA VAL A 35 -12.59 34.88 -16.37
C VAL A 35 -11.71 35.24 -17.57
N LEU A 36 -12.30 35.71 -18.65
CA LEU A 36 -11.61 36.39 -19.75
C LEU A 36 -11.22 37.80 -19.30
N LEU A 37 -9.92 38.11 -19.27
CA LEU A 37 -9.43 39.48 -19.16
C LEU A 37 -9.42 40.11 -20.56
N SER A 38 -10.36 41.01 -20.84
CA SER A 38 -10.24 41.95 -21.97
C SER A 38 -9.92 43.35 -21.44
N SER A 39 -8.94 43.94 -22.08
CA SER A 39 -8.35 45.27 -21.91
C SER A 39 -9.34 46.44 -21.93
N ASP A 40 -8.90 47.52 -21.27
CA ASP A 40 -9.35 48.92 -21.30
C ASP A 40 -10.66 49.32 -20.59
N VAL A 41 -10.48 50.01 -19.45
CA VAL A 41 -11.32 51.15 -19.09
C VAL A 41 -10.39 52.35 -18.85
N ALA A 42 -10.26 53.18 -19.88
CA ALA A 42 -9.89 54.58 -19.71
C ALA A 42 -11.17 55.43 -19.67
N ALA A 43 -11.16 56.40 -18.74
CA ALA A 43 -12.08 57.53 -18.58
C ALA A 43 -13.44 57.29 -17.89
N GLY A 44 -13.62 58.00 -16.77
CA GLY A 44 -14.94 58.34 -16.21
C GLY A 44 -15.08 57.97 -14.74
N GLY A 45 -15.02 58.97 -13.85
CA GLY A 45 -14.94 58.76 -12.41
C GLY A 45 -16.16 58.06 -11.80
N LEU A 46 -15.86 56.98 -11.08
CA LEU A 46 -16.65 56.47 -9.95
C LEU A 46 -15.63 56.05 -8.89
N ASN A 47 -15.55 56.80 -7.80
CA ASN A 47 -14.64 56.55 -6.66
C ASN A 47 -15.15 55.39 -5.79
N ASN A 48 -15.48 54.27 -6.41
CA ASN A 48 -15.76 53.06 -5.66
C ASN A 48 -14.45 52.26 -5.63
N PRO A 49 -13.78 52.09 -4.48
CA PRO A 49 -12.81 51.02 -4.40
C PRO A 49 -13.65 49.74 -4.50
N LEU A 50 -13.82 49.22 -5.72
CA LEU A 50 -14.04 47.80 -5.88
C LEU A 50 -12.83 47.20 -5.18
N ALA A 51 -12.99 46.81 -3.92
CA ALA A 51 -12.01 46.04 -3.19
C ALA A 51 -11.65 44.91 -4.14
N LYS A 52 -10.42 44.95 -4.65
CA LYS A 52 -9.87 43.92 -5.50
C LYS A 52 -10.10 42.65 -4.69
N VAL A 53 -11.10 41.84 -5.08
CA VAL A 53 -11.33 40.55 -4.43
C VAL A 53 -10.07 39.80 -4.79
N ASP A 54 -9.15 39.74 -3.83
CA ASP A 54 -7.92 38.99 -3.97
C ASP A 54 -8.38 37.54 -3.96
N LEU A 55 -8.67 37.04 -5.16
CA LEU A 55 -8.90 35.63 -5.44
C LEU A 55 -7.56 34.96 -5.19
N LYS A 56 -7.20 34.78 -3.91
CA LYS A 56 -6.12 33.89 -3.52
C LYS A 56 -6.47 32.57 -4.19
N ALA A 57 -5.67 32.19 -5.17
CA ALA A 57 -5.83 30.92 -5.85
C ALA A 57 -5.98 29.86 -4.75
N LEU A 58 -7.12 29.18 -4.73
CA LEU A 58 -7.32 28.08 -3.81
C LEU A 58 -6.24 27.07 -4.16
N THR A 59 -5.28 26.88 -3.26
CA THR A 59 -4.32 25.78 -3.38
C THR A 59 -5.13 24.51 -3.58
N PRO A 60 -4.83 23.70 -4.61
CA PRO A 60 -5.48 22.41 -4.78
C PRO A 60 -5.46 21.61 -3.48
N PRO A 61 -6.50 20.82 -3.18
CA PRO A 61 -6.45 19.93 -2.02
C PRO A 61 -5.31 18.93 -2.19
N VAL A 62 -4.66 18.55 -1.08
CA VAL A 62 -3.70 17.45 -1.07
C VAL A 62 -4.45 16.15 -1.33
N GLU A 63 -4.11 15.45 -2.39
CA GLU A 63 -4.70 14.15 -2.75
C GLU A 63 -3.80 13.04 -2.20
N TYR A 64 -4.33 12.18 -1.32
CA TYR A 64 -3.54 11.13 -0.68
C TYR A 64 -4.19 9.77 -0.81
N THR A 65 -3.39 8.75 -1.08
CA THR A 65 -3.88 7.47 -1.59
C THR A 65 -3.32 6.29 -0.80
N ALA A 66 -4.21 5.38 -0.42
CA ALA A 66 -3.85 4.01 -0.08
C ALA A 66 -3.99 3.12 -1.34
N PRO A 67 -3.10 2.15 -1.57
CA PRO A 67 -3.05 1.43 -2.82
C PRO A 67 -4.10 0.32 -2.88
N ILE A 68 -4.45 -0.10 -4.11
CA ILE A 68 -5.22 -1.31 -4.37
C ILE A 68 -4.24 -2.37 -4.87
N GLU A 69 -3.98 -3.40 -4.07
CA GLU A 69 -2.93 -4.38 -4.36
C GLU A 69 -3.36 -5.82 -4.06
N ASN A 70 -2.73 -6.75 -4.77
CA ASN A 70 -2.80 -8.18 -4.50
C ASN A 70 -1.53 -8.62 -3.77
N ARG A 71 -1.67 -9.34 -2.66
CA ARG A 71 -0.53 -9.81 -1.85
C ARG A 71 -0.62 -11.32 -1.55
N PRO A 72 0.49 -12.07 -1.65
CA PRO A 72 0.47 -13.48 -1.30
C PRO A 72 0.21 -13.65 0.20
N VAL A 73 -0.50 -14.73 0.56
CA VAL A 73 -0.70 -15.12 1.97
C VAL A 73 0.64 -15.47 2.64
N GLY A 74 0.82 -15.07 3.91
CA GLY A 74 1.89 -15.55 4.80
C GLY A 74 3.21 -14.77 4.76
N LEU A 75 3.39 -13.82 3.83
CA LEU A 75 4.60 -13.01 3.76
C LEU A 75 4.34 -11.57 4.23
N PRO A 76 5.24 -10.97 5.03
CA PRO A 76 5.19 -9.55 5.31
C PRO A 76 5.36 -8.72 4.02
N PHE A 77 4.70 -7.58 3.96
CA PHE A 77 4.77 -6.67 2.81
C PHE A 77 4.63 -5.21 3.26
N THR A 78 5.04 -4.29 2.39
CA THR A 78 4.95 -2.85 2.63
C THR A 78 3.86 -2.23 1.76
N VAL A 79 3.03 -1.41 2.40
CA VAL A 79 1.97 -0.60 1.79
C VAL A 79 2.42 0.87 1.78
N PRO A 80 2.66 1.47 0.60
CA PRO A 80 2.97 2.89 0.50
C PRO A 80 1.69 3.73 0.54
N ILE A 81 1.63 4.71 1.44
CA ILE A 81 0.67 5.82 1.36
C ILE A 81 1.31 6.92 0.53
N THR A 82 0.67 7.31 -0.56
CA THR A 82 1.20 8.31 -1.49
C THR A 82 0.43 9.62 -1.43
N VAL A 83 1.08 10.69 -1.91
CA VAL A 83 0.45 11.98 -2.17
C VAL A 83 0.72 12.42 -3.61
N ASP A 84 -0.12 13.33 -4.11
CA ASP A 84 0.15 14.13 -5.30
C ASP A 84 1.32 15.11 -5.07
N ASP A 85 1.59 15.99 -6.05
CA ASP A 85 2.72 16.92 -5.94
C ASP A 85 2.38 18.07 -5.00
N ILE A 86 2.91 18.01 -3.78
CA ILE A 86 2.70 19.01 -2.73
C ILE A 86 3.80 20.09 -2.70
N THR A 87 4.58 20.21 -3.78
CA THR A 87 5.65 21.22 -3.87
C THR A 87 5.11 22.63 -3.73
N GLY A 88 5.65 23.38 -2.76
CA GLY A 88 5.24 24.77 -2.51
C GLY A 88 4.03 24.93 -1.58
N ASP A 89 3.34 23.85 -1.20
CA ASP A 89 2.17 23.90 -0.31
C ASP A 89 2.55 24.12 1.16
N GLY A 90 3.84 23.97 1.47
CA GLY A 90 4.39 24.21 2.80
C GLY A 90 3.94 23.17 3.83
N ILE A 91 3.55 21.97 3.39
CA ILE A 91 3.07 20.91 4.27
C ILE A 91 4.21 20.40 5.14
N PHE A 92 4.09 20.52 6.46
CA PHE A 92 5.08 20.02 7.41
C PHE A 92 4.51 19.06 8.45
N ALA A 93 3.20 18.82 8.43
CA ALA A 93 2.54 17.85 9.30
C ALA A 93 1.35 17.20 8.61
N PHE A 94 1.11 15.94 8.95
CA PHE A 94 -0.05 15.18 8.52
C PHE A 94 -0.50 14.21 9.61
N GLN A 95 -1.78 13.90 9.60
CA GLN A 95 -2.34 12.82 10.39
C GLN A 95 -3.46 12.16 9.60
N PHE A 96 -3.62 10.85 9.76
CA PHE A 96 -4.76 10.13 9.19
C PHE A 96 -5.03 8.86 9.99
N VAL A 97 -6.22 8.31 9.79
CA VAL A 97 -6.64 7.04 10.38
C VAL A 97 -7.04 6.10 9.26
N ILE A 98 -6.37 4.95 9.18
CA ILE A 98 -6.69 3.88 8.24
C ILE A 98 -7.43 2.79 8.99
N THR A 99 -8.60 2.42 8.49
CA THR A 99 -9.34 1.24 8.92
C THR A 99 -8.92 0.04 8.08
N TYR A 100 -8.68 -1.09 8.75
CA TYR A 100 -8.28 -2.36 8.16
C TYR A 100 -8.96 -3.53 8.87
N ASP A 101 -9.12 -4.66 8.19
CA ASP A 101 -9.60 -5.91 8.79
C ASP A 101 -8.41 -6.68 9.42
N PRO A 102 -8.34 -6.79 10.76
CA PRO A 102 -7.28 -7.52 11.45
C PRO A 102 -7.36 -9.03 11.28
N ALA A 103 -8.49 -9.59 10.82
CA ALA A 103 -8.59 -11.00 10.47
C ALA A 103 -7.97 -11.32 9.10
N VAL A 104 -7.50 -10.30 8.38
CA VAL A 104 -6.85 -10.44 7.07
C VAL A 104 -5.39 -9.98 7.12
N ILE A 105 -5.13 -8.77 7.63
CA ILE A 105 -3.78 -8.20 7.76
C ILE A 105 -3.64 -7.43 9.08
N ASP A 106 -2.45 -7.42 9.67
CA ASP A 106 -2.14 -6.64 10.87
C ASP A 106 -0.82 -5.86 10.67
N PRO A 107 -0.74 -4.55 11.03
CA PRO A 107 0.52 -3.83 11.01
C PRO A 107 1.59 -4.51 11.86
N THR A 108 2.82 -4.58 11.36
CA THR A 108 3.88 -5.40 11.97
C THR A 108 5.22 -4.68 12.05
N GLY A 109 6.03 -5.06 13.03
CA GLY A 109 7.35 -4.49 13.27
C GLY A 109 7.34 -3.24 14.15
N PRO A 110 8.48 -2.52 14.23
CA PRO A 110 8.59 -1.31 15.04
C PRO A 110 7.55 -0.26 14.66
N ASN A 111 7.04 0.48 15.65
CA ASN A 111 6.06 1.56 15.43
C ASN A 111 4.84 1.10 14.61
N PHE A 112 4.39 -0.13 14.82
CA PHE A 112 3.27 -0.74 14.09
C PHE A 112 3.45 -0.64 12.56
N GLY A 113 4.69 -0.88 12.10
CA GLY A 113 5.04 -0.91 10.68
C GLY A 113 5.23 0.45 10.01
N CYS A 114 4.90 1.55 10.68
CA CYS A 114 5.06 2.89 10.10
C CYS A 114 6.53 3.30 9.98
N SER A 115 6.95 3.66 8.77
CA SER A 115 8.30 4.09 8.44
C SER A 115 8.28 5.24 7.45
N THR A 116 9.07 6.28 7.73
CA THR A 116 9.34 7.37 6.78
C THR A 116 10.64 7.18 6.00
N PHE A 117 11.35 6.05 6.18
CA PHE A 117 12.57 5.77 5.43
C PHE A 117 12.27 5.68 3.92
N GLY A 118 13.04 6.41 3.10
CA GLY A 118 12.85 6.46 1.65
C GLY A 118 11.57 7.17 1.18
N THR A 119 10.94 7.98 2.05
CA THR A 119 9.70 8.71 1.75
C THR A 119 9.95 10.22 1.66
N ILE A 120 9.00 10.98 1.13
CA ILE A 120 9.06 12.45 1.12
C ILE A 120 9.11 13.05 2.54
N ALA A 121 8.44 12.42 3.51
CA ALA A 121 8.49 12.84 4.92
C ALA A 121 9.87 12.60 5.52
N GLY A 122 10.46 11.42 5.27
CA GLY A 122 11.79 11.09 5.76
C GLY A 122 12.89 11.95 5.13
N ALA A 123 12.72 12.37 3.88
CA ALA A 123 13.68 13.25 3.18
C ALA A 123 13.87 14.60 3.88
N VAL A 124 12.87 15.08 4.62
CA VAL A 124 12.92 16.32 5.42
C VAL A 124 13.08 16.07 6.92
N GLY A 125 13.36 14.82 7.32
CA GLY A 125 13.58 14.43 8.72
C GLY A 125 12.30 14.30 9.55
N ILE A 126 11.12 14.19 8.93
CA ILE A 126 9.87 13.95 9.64
C ILE A 126 9.75 12.46 9.97
N GLY A 127 9.54 12.16 11.26
CA GLY A 127 9.18 10.83 11.74
C GLY A 127 7.66 10.62 11.75
N ALA A 128 7.23 9.38 11.94
CA ALA A 128 5.84 9.02 12.17
C ALA A 128 5.66 8.40 13.55
N THR A 129 4.57 8.77 14.21
CA THR A 129 4.08 8.07 15.41
C THR A 129 2.81 7.33 15.03
N CYS A 130 2.80 6.03 15.25
CA CYS A 130 1.64 5.20 14.94
C CYS A 130 1.11 4.48 16.17
N ASN A 131 -0.19 4.24 16.17
CA ASN A 131 -0.87 3.48 17.21
C ASN A 131 -2.06 2.73 16.63
N ILE A 132 -2.39 1.57 17.20
CA ILE A 132 -3.57 0.78 16.81
C ILE A 132 -4.68 1.01 17.83
N THR A 133 -5.90 1.21 17.34
CA THR A 133 -7.13 1.18 18.14
C THR A 133 -7.98 0.00 17.69
N VAL A 134 -8.33 -0.87 18.63
CA VAL A 134 -9.22 -2.00 18.35
C VAL A 134 -10.66 -1.49 18.24
N ASN A 135 -11.34 -1.79 17.13
CA ASN A 135 -12.68 -1.26 16.85
C ASN A 135 -13.63 -2.31 16.21
N GLY A 136 -13.82 -3.42 16.94
CA GLY A 136 -14.70 -4.50 16.49
C GLY A 136 -14.06 -5.30 15.36
N SER A 137 -14.77 -5.45 14.23
CA SER A 137 -14.29 -6.22 13.06
C SER A 137 -13.30 -5.46 12.19
N LEU A 138 -13.15 -4.13 12.36
CA LEU A 138 -12.16 -3.34 11.66
C LEU A 138 -11.35 -2.55 12.68
N ASN A 139 -10.03 -2.73 12.69
CA ASN A 139 -9.14 -1.96 13.55
C ASN A 139 -8.71 -0.66 12.86
N GLU A 140 -8.28 0.31 13.66
CA GLU A 140 -7.81 1.61 13.19
C GLU A 140 -6.31 1.76 13.45
N LEU A 141 -5.53 1.96 12.39
CA LEU A 141 -4.16 2.45 12.48
C LEU A 141 -4.18 3.98 12.41
N ARG A 142 -3.79 4.62 13.52
CA ARG A 142 -3.70 6.07 13.66
C ARG A 142 -2.28 6.51 13.43
N VAL A 143 -2.10 7.50 12.55
CA VAL A 143 -0.81 8.04 12.17
C VAL A 143 -0.76 9.54 12.46
N SER A 144 0.32 9.99 13.11
CA SER A 144 0.62 11.42 13.29
C SER A 144 2.09 11.70 12.99
N SER A 145 2.33 12.74 12.19
CA SER A 145 3.67 13.18 11.77
C SER A 145 3.76 14.69 11.72
N PHE A 146 4.88 15.25 12.19
CA PHE A 146 5.18 16.67 12.07
C PHE A 146 6.71 16.91 12.08
N GLY A 147 7.14 18.04 11.53
CA GLY A 147 8.53 18.50 11.64
C GLY A 147 8.71 19.97 11.28
N ALA A 148 9.96 20.41 11.21
CA ALA A 148 10.32 21.81 11.04
C ALA A 148 10.39 22.27 9.57
N PHE A 149 10.55 21.34 8.63
CA PHE A 149 10.76 21.65 7.21
C PHE A 149 9.60 21.15 6.36
N PRO A 150 9.13 21.93 5.37
CA PRO A 150 8.05 21.50 4.50
C PRO A 150 8.50 20.41 3.53
N MET A 151 7.65 19.40 3.33
CA MET A 151 7.81 18.37 2.32
C MET A 151 7.56 18.95 0.92
N ASN A 152 8.23 18.38 -0.10
CA ASN A 152 8.08 18.77 -1.49
C ASN A 152 8.13 17.53 -2.39
N GLY A 153 7.49 17.61 -3.56
CA GLY A 153 7.37 16.54 -4.55
C GLY A 153 6.10 15.71 -4.37
N SER A 154 6.02 14.65 -5.17
CA SER A 154 4.95 13.64 -5.14
C SER A 154 5.51 12.26 -4.82
N GLY A 155 4.63 11.31 -4.50
CA GLY A 155 4.99 9.91 -4.27
C GLY A 155 4.77 9.47 -2.82
N THR A 156 5.59 8.52 -2.34
CA THR A 156 5.38 7.89 -1.03
C THR A 156 5.62 8.86 0.12
N LEU A 157 4.57 9.13 0.89
CA LEU A 157 4.55 9.92 2.12
C LEU A 157 4.94 9.07 3.34
N LEU A 158 4.43 7.83 3.41
CA LEU A 158 4.66 6.91 4.51
C LEU A 158 4.62 5.47 3.99
N ASN A 159 5.52 4.62 4.48
CA ASN A 159 5.44 3.17 4.30
C ASN A 159 4.86 2.52 5.54
N ILE A 160 3.97 1.55 5.37
CA ILE A 160 3.38 0.77 6.46
C ILE A 160 3.62 -0.72 6.20
N SER A 161 4.35 -1.39 7.08
CA SER A 161 4.57 -2.83 7.00
C SER A 161 3.39 -3.60 7.62
N PHE A 162 2.90 -4.59 6.88
CA PHE A 162 1.85 -5.51 7.32
C PHE A 162 2.34 -6.95 7.26
N VAL A 163 1.70 -7.81 8.05
CA VAL A 163 1.72 -9.27 7.90
C VAL A 163 0.27 -9.75 7.73
N THR A 164 0.08 -10.89 7.08
CA THR A 164 -1.25 -11.51 6.99
C THR A 164 -1.60 -12.22 8.30
N ASP A 165 -2.88 -12.24 8.66
CA ASP A 165 -3.35 -13.08 9.77
C ASP A 165 -3.11 -14.58 9.45
N PRO A 166 -2.71 -15.42 10.42
CA PRO A 166 -2.46 -16.84 10.20
C PRO A 166 -3.66 -17.66 9.71
N LEU A 167 -4.88 -17.17 9.93
CA LEU A 167 -6.13 -17.81 9.49
C LEU A 167 -6.66 -17.24 8.18
N ALA A 168 -6.07 -16.15 7.68
CA ALA A 168 -6.47 -15.54 6.43
C ALA A 168 -6.10 -16.44 5.23
N VAL A 169 -6.99 -16.49 4.24
CA VAL A 169 -6.85 -17.32 3.04
C VAL A 169 -6.86 -16.48 1.77
N ALA A 170 -6.48 -17.10 0.66
CA ALA A 170 -6.61 -16.49 -0.65
C ALA A 170 -8.07 -16.11 -0.94
N GLY A 171 -8.28 -14.88 -1.40
CA GLY A 171 -9.60 -14.29 -1.63
C GLY A 171 -10.07 -13.35 -0.52
N ASP A 172 -9.47 -13.42 0.68
CA ASP A 172 -9.77 -12.48 1.75
C ASP A 172 -9.32 -11.06 1.36
N VAL A 173 -10.09 -10.06 1.80
CA VAL A 173 -9.86 -8.65 1.45
C VAL A 173 -9.86 -7.81 2.72
N SER A 174 -8.77 -7.08 2.94
CA SER A 174 -8.72 -6.03 3.96
C SER A 174 -8.90 -4.66 3.29
N PRO A 175 -9.87 -3.83 3.73
CA PRO A 175 -9.93 -2.46 3.27
C PRO A 175 -8.71 -1.67 3.78
N LEU A 176 -8.33 -0.63 3.04
CA LEU A 176 -7.45 0.43 3.55
C LEU A 176 -8.22 1.74 3.41
N THR A 177 -9.18 1.96 4.30
CA THR A 177 -10.11 3.09 4.21
C THR A 177 -9.74 4.19 5.19
N PHE A 178 -9.58 5.42 4.68
CA PHE A 178 -9.34 6.58 5.52
C PHE A 178 -10.62 7.02 6.22
N SER A 179 -10.67 6.90 7.55
CA SER A 179 -11.79 7.42 8.36
C SER A 179 -11.63 8.91 8.68
N SER A 180 -10.40 9.42 8.63
CA SER A 180 -10.06 10.84 8.69
C SER A 180 -8.66 11.09 8.13
N GLY A 181 -8.40 12.33 7.70
CA GLY A 181 -7.08 12.79 7.31
C GLY A 181 -6.98 14.32 7.34
N PHE A 182 -5.83 14.82 7.76
CA PHE A 182 -5.58 16.24 7.93
C PHE A 182 -4.12 16.54 7.60
N PHE A 183 -3.89 17.61 6.83
CA PHE A 183 -2.58 18.13 6.47
C PHE A 183 -2.45 19.56 6.97
N PHE A 184 -1.25 19.96 7.40
CA PHE A 184 -1.03 21.28 7.97
C PHE A 184 0.19 21.98 7.38
N ASN A 185 0.03 23.29 7.18
CA ASN A 185 1.10 24.21 6.83
C ASN A 185 1.10 25.43 7.78
N GLY A 186 1.88 26.46 7.45
CA GLY A 186 2.03 27.64 8.31
C GLY A 186 0.74 28.48 8.47
N SER A 187 -0.26 28.25 7.61
CA SER A 187 -1.59 28.88 7.68
C SER A 187 -2.63 28.01 8.40
N GLY A 188 -2.27 26.81 8.84
CA GLY A 188 -3.17 25.86 9.52
C GLY A 188 -3.57 24.68 8.65
N LEU A 189 -4.83 24.25 8.77
CA LEU A 189 -5.37 23.09 8.06
C LEU A 189 -5.42 23.34 6.55
N VAL A 190 -4.89 22.39 5.78
CA VAL A 190 -4.93 22.36 4.32
C VAL A 190 -6.04 21.41 3.87
N PRO A 191 -6.90 21.82 2.92
CA PRO A 191 -7.86 20.91 2.29
C PRO A 191 -7.16 19.66 1.75
N SER A 192 -7.80 18.50 1.91
CA SER A 192 -7.25 17.22 1.43
C SER A 192 -8.37 16.27 1.04
N THR A 193 -8.05 15.36 0.12
CA THR A 193 -8.98 14.37 -0.44
C THR A 193 -8.38 12.96 -0.30
N PRO A 194 -9.02 12.05 0.45
CA PRO A 194 -8.58 10.66 0.53
C PRO A 194 -8.98 9.84 -0.70
N HIS A 195 -8.07 8.96 -1.12
CA HIS A 195 -8.36 7.83 -2.01
C HIS A 195 -8.10 6.53 -1.27
N ASN A 196 -9.19 5.81 -0.98
CA ASN A 196 -9.12 4.54 -0.26
C ASN A 196 -8.48 3.45 -1.13
N GLY A 197 -7.88 2.48 -0.44
CA GLY A 197 -7.27 1.31 -1.03
C GLY A 197 -7.85 0.01 -0.48
N GLN A 198 -7.24 -1.09 -0.87
CA GLN A 198 -7.52 -2.41 -0.32
C GLN A 198 -6.36 -3.37 -0.60
N ILE A 199 -6.19 -4.36 0.27
CA ILE A 199 -5.31 -5.50 0.04
C ILE A 199 -6.18 -6.73 -0.18
N THR A 200 -6.05 -7.34 -1.35
CA THR A 200 -6.63 -8.66 -1.63
C THR A 200 -5.56 -9.73 -1.46
N LEU A 201 -5.82 -10.70 -0.61
CA LEU A 201 -4.93 -11.84 -0.48
C LEU A 201 -5.11 -12.76 -1.68
N VAL A 202 -4.00 -13.11 -2.31
CA VAL A 202 -3.96 -14.07 -3.40
C VAL A 202 -3.20 -15.30 -2.94
N GLY A 203 -3.59 -16.46 -3.47
CA GLY A 203 -2.77 -17.66 -3.29
C GLY A 203 -1.38 -17.38 -3.84
N THR A 204 -0.36 -17.95 -3.22
CA THR A 204 0.94 -18.03 -3.87
C THR A 204 0.74 -18.86 -5.14
N THR A 205 0.70 -18.22 -6.31
CA THR A 205 0.74 -18.93 -7.59
C THR A 205 2.17 -19.39 -7.83
N ALA A 206 2.65 -20.26 -6.96
CA ALA A 206 3.79 -21.06 -7.29
C ALA A 206 3.39 -21.92 -8.49
N ALA A 207 4.18 -21.85 -9.55
CA ALA A 207 4.02 -22.83 -10.61
C ALA A 207 4.40 -24.18 -9.99
N ASN A 208 3.48 -25.13 -9.99
CA ASN A 208 3.80 -26.48 -9.55
C ASN A 208 4.91 -27.03 -10.44
N THR A 209 6.04 -27.35 -9.84
CA THR A 209 7.19 -27.97 -10.51
C THR A 209 7.47 -29.36 -9.96
N THR A 210 8.49 -30.00 -10.54
CA THR A 210 9.03 -31.28 -10.09
C THR A 210 10.39 -31.09 -9.45
N VAL A 211 10.64 -31.77 -8.34
CA VAL A 211 11.98 -31.97 -7.78
C VAL A 211 12.34 -33.44 -7.92
N ALA A 212 13.36 -33.72 -8.72
CA ALA A 212 13.87 -35.04 -9.02
C ALA A 212 15.38 -35.09 -8.75
N GLY A 213 15.86 -36.30 -8.48
CA GLY A 213 17.23 -36.49 -8.08
C GLY A 213 17.55 -37.94 -7.77
N ARG A 214 18.70 -38.13 -7.11
CA ARG A 214 19.24 -39.45 -6.82
C ARG A 214 19.83 -39.53 -5.42
N VAL A 215 19.62 -40.67 -4.76
CA VAL A 215 20.17 -40.98 -3.44
C VAL A 215 21.29 -42.01 -3.57
N LEU A 216 22.47 -41.66 -3.06
CA LEU A 216 23.69 -42.46 -3.11
C LEU A 216 24.24 -42.71 -1.70
N ASN A 217 25.05 -43.75 -1.53
CA ASN A 217 25.92 -43.91 -0.38
C ASN A 217 27.27 -43.21 -0.59
N ALA A 218 28.13 -43.18 0.43
CA ALA A 218 29.46 -42.57 0.35
C ALA A 218 30.37 -43.13 -0.77
N ASN A 219 30.06 -44.32 -1.30
CA ASN A 219 30.81 -44.96 -2.39
C ASN A 219 30.16 -44.74 -3.78
N GLY A 220 29.17 -43.85 -3.89
CA GLY A 220 28.44 -43.59 -5.14
C GLY A 220 27.46 -44.70 -5.55
N ILE A 221 27.18 -45.65 -4.65
CA ILE A 221 26.23 -46.74 -4.92
C ILE A 221 24.81 -46.25 -4.63
N PRO A 222 23.83 -46.48 -5.52
CA PRO A 222 22.47 -46.02 -5.30
C PRO A 222 21.77 -46.72 -4.15
N ILE A 223 20.97 -45.97 -3.40
CA ILE A 223 20.21 -46.50 -2.25
C ILE A 223 18.71 -46.57 -2.61
N PRO A 224 18.15 -47.77 -2.78
CA PRO A 224 16.74 -47.93 -3.09
C PRO A 224 15.86 -47.86 -1.84
N ARG A 225 14.56 -47.62 -2.04
CA ARG A 225 13.55 -47.59 -0.96
C ARG A 225 13.85 -46.57 0.14
N THR A 226 14.55 -45.51 -0.21
CA THR A 226 14.78 -44.35 0.67
C THR A 226 13.56 -43.44 0.58
N ILE A 227 13.03 -43.05 1.73
CA ILE A 227 11.96 -42.05 1.82
C ILE A 227 12.62 -40.68 1.70
N VAL A 228 12.25 -39.92 0.68
CA VAL A 228 12.73 -38.56 0.45
C VAL A 228 11.57 -37.61 0.75
N THR A 229 11.77 -36.74 1.72
CA THR A 229 10.78 -35.75 2.16
C THR A 229 11.29 -34.36 1.89
N LEU A 230 10.46 -33.54 1.24
CA LEU A 230 10.71 -32.14 0.99
C LEU A 230 9.69 -31.33 1.79
N SER A 231 10.14 -30.51 2.74
CA SER A 231 9.27 -29.73 3.63
C SER A 231 9.60 -28.25 3.62
N ASN A 232 8.60 -27.37 3.58
CA ASN A 232 8.80 -25.91 3.70
C ASN A 232 8.50 -25.41 5.14
N GLY A 233 8.76 -24.13 5.38
CA GLY A 233 8.47 -23.46 6.67
C GLY A 233 6.97 -23.30 6.97
N ASN A 234 6.11 -23.52 5.97
CA ASN A 234 4.66 -23.34 6.07
C ASN A 234 3.92 -24.65 6.39
N GLY A 235 4.65 -25.74 6.68
CA GLY A 235 4.09 -27.04 7.06
C GLY A 235 3.69 -27.96 5.89
N ALA A 236 3.88 -27.53 4.64
CA ALA A 236 3.70 -28.42 3.50
C ALA A 236 4.88 -29.40 3.41
N ALA A 237 4.57 -30.69 3.25
CA ALA A 237 5.56 -31.75 3.10
C ALA A 237 5.15 -32.68 1.95
N PHE A 238 6.11 -32.92 1.06
CA PHE A 238 5.96 -33.82 -0.08
C PHE A 238 6.90 -34.99 0.08
N THR A 239 6.46 -36.20 -0.30
CA THR A 239 7.25 -37.42 -0.11
C THR A 239 7.31 -38.25 -1.38
N SER A 240 8.49 -38.79 -1.68
CA SER A 240 8.71 -39.80 -2.72
C SER A 240 9.58 -40.93 -2.15
N ILE A 241 9.50 -42.11 -2.75
CA ILE A 241 10.37 -43.25 -2.42
C ILE A 241 11.33 -43.49 -3.59
N THR A 242 12.60 -43.75 -3.32
CA THR A 242 13.58 -44.04 -4.38
C THR A 242 13.35 -45.41 -5.03
N ASN A 243 13.57 -45.47 -6.34
CA ASN A 243 13.55 -46.71 -7.12
C ASN A 243 14.84 -47.55 -6.91
N PRO A 244 14.98 -48.76 -7.52
CA PRO A 244 16.18 -49.60 -7.42
C PRO A 244 17.50 -48.90 -7.80
N PHE A 245 17.46 -47.86 -8.62
CA PHE A 245 18.60 -47.07 -9.07
C PHE A 245 18.81 -45.78 -8.28
N GLY A 246 18.10 -45.62 -7.15
CA GLY A 246 18.22 -44.48 -6.24
C GLY A 246 17.49 -43.22 -6.69
N TYR A 247 16.77 -43.22 -7.81
CA TYR A 247 16.07 -42.03 -8.30
C TYR A 247 14.76 -41.78 -7.55
N PHE A 248 14.47 -40.51 -7.26
CA PHE A 248 13.19 -40.05 -6.73
C PHE A 248 12.61 -38.94 -7.61
N ARG A 249 11.29 -38.73 -7.49
CA ARG A 249 10.59 -37.64 -8.18
C ARG A 249 9.41 -37.17 -7.33
N ILE A 250 9.45 -35.91 -6.92
CA ILE A 250 8.40 -35.23 -6.16
C ILE A 250 7.73 -34.23 -7.10
N VAL A 251 6.40 -34.33 -7.25
CA VAL A 251 5.60 -33.46 -8.14
C VAL A 251 4.72 -32.52 -7.32
N GLY A 252 4.29 -31.42 -7.93
CA GLY A 252 3.41 -30.46 -7.26
C GLY A 252 4.14 -29.60 -6.24
N VAL A 253 5.44 -29.39 -6.44
CA VAL A 253 6.26 -28.56 -5.56
C VAL A 253 6.08 -27.10 -5.93
N ASP A 254 5.76 -26.26 -4.96
CA ASP A 254 5.64 -24.82 -5.18
C ASP A 254 7.01 -24.21 -5.50
N THR A 255 7.13 -23.54 -6.65
CA THR A 255 8.27 -22.68 -7.00
C THR A 255 8.32 -21.37 -6.20
N GLY A 256 9.50 -20.75 -6.15
CA GLY A 256 9.79 -19.51 -5.42
C GLY A 256 9.97 -19.69 -3.91
N GLN A 257 10.12 -20.93 -3.44
CA GLN A 257 10.18 -21.28 -2.02
C GLN A 257 11.50 -22.00 -1.68
N THR A 258 11.89 -21.89 -0.40
CA THR A 258 13.02 -22.66 0.17
C THR A 258 12.48 -23.84 0.97
N TYR A 259 13.10 -25.00 0.77
CA TYR A 259 12.71 -26.27 1.37
C TYR A 259 13.87 -26.92 2.09
N VAL A 260 13.54 -27.75 3.08
CA VAL A 260 14.43 -28.72 3.69
C VAL A 260 14.15 -30.09 3.05
N LEU A 261 15.16 -30.63 2.38
CA LEU A 261 15.18 -31.96 1.81
C LEU A 261 15.82 -32.93 2.81
N GLN A 262 15.10 -34.00 3.14
CA GLN A 262 15.55 -35.04 4.04
C GLN A 262 15.39 -36.41 3.39
N ALA A 263 16.33 -37.31 3.68
CA ALA A 263 16.27 -38.69 3.25
C ALA A 263 16.31 -39.63 4.47
N GLN A 264 15.49 -40.67 4.45
CA GLN A 264 15.41 -41.67 5.50
C GLN A 264 15.49 -43.09 4.92
N SER A 265 16.43 -43.88 5.45
CA SER A 265 16.62 -45.29 5.11
C SER A 265 16.92 -46.09 6.38
N LYS A 266 16.73 -47.41 6.33
CA LYS A 266 16.97 -48.30 7.50
C LYS A 266 18.44 -48.43 7.89
N ARG A 267 19.36 -48.28 6.94
CA ARG A 267 20.79 -48.61 7.10
C ARG A 267 21.72 -47.42 6.85
N HIS A 268 21.16 -46.26 6.52
CA HIS A 268 21.93 -45.08 6.11
C HIS A 268 21.37 -43.84 6.79
N THR A 269 22.28 -42.97 7.19
CA THR A 269 21.97 -41.66 7.76
C THR A 269 22.32 -40.59 6.74
N PHE A 270 21.53 -39.53 6.67
CA PHE A 270 21.71 -38.43 5.74
C PHE A 270 21.67 -37.11 6.50
N ALA A 271 22.42 -36.12 6.04
CA ALA A 271 22.28 -34.75 6.51
C ALA A 271 21.08 -34.07 5.80
N PRO A 272 20.25 -33.29 6.50
CA PRO A 272 19.26 -32.42 5.85
C PRO A 272 19.96 -31.42 4.91
N GLN A 273 19.38 -31.22 3.73
CA GLN A 273 19.85 -30.22 2.77
C GLN A 273 18.80 -29.12 2.62
N VAL A 274 19.24 -27.87 2.51
CA VAL A 274 18.34 -26.75 2.22
C VAL A 274 18.45 -26.43 0.73
N ILE A 275 17.33 -26.42 0.02
CA ILE A 275 17.27 -26.13 -1.42
C ILE A 275 16.25 -25.03 -1.71
N THR A 276 16.53 -24.18 -2.69
CA THR A 276 15.58 -23.20 -3.23
C THR A 276 15.05 -23.72 -4.56
N VAL A 277 13.73 -23.80 -4.69
CA VAL A 277 13.06 -24.33 -5.88
C VAL A 277 12.49 -23.15 -6.65
N ASN A 278 13.17 -22.71 -7.71
CA ASN A 278 12.67 -21.65 -8.59
C ASN A 278 12.03 -22.20 -9.87
N GLU A 279 12.44 -23.41 -10.27
CA GLU A 279 11.99 -24.13 -11.46
C GLU A 279 12.14 -25.65 -11.24
N GLU A 280 11.93 -26.46 -12.28
CA GLU A 280 12.16 -27.91 -12.20
C GLU A 280 13.62 -28.25 -11.89
N LEU A 281 13.82 -29.10 -10.88
CA LEU A 281 15.13 -29.64 -10.53
C LEU A 281 15.16 -31.12 -10.90
N THR A 282 16.16 -31.56 -11.67
CA THR A 282 16.25 -32.96 -12.14
C THR A 282 17.43 -33.74 -11.56
N GLU A 283 18.43 -33.05 -11.00
CA GLU A 283 19.73 -33.63 -10.65
C GLU A 283 20.11 -33.41 -9.18
N VAL A 284 19.14 -33.37 -8.28
CA VAL A 284 19.42 -33.21 -6.85
C VAL A 284 20.10 -34.47 -6.30
N GLU A 285 21.30 -34.34 -5.73
CA GLU A 285 22.03 -35.47 -5.14
C GLU A 285 21.96 -35.46 -3.62
N ILE A 286 21.56 -36.60 -3.05
CA ILE A 286 21.57 -36.85 -1.60
C ILE A 286 22.54 -38.00 -1.31
N THR A 287 23.59 -37.72 -0.55
CA THR A 287 24.64 -38.70 -0.22
C THR A 287 24.59 -39.06 1.26
N ALA A 288 24.60 -40.36 1.56
CA ALA A 288 24.65 -40.86 2.93
C ALA A 288 25.97 -40.48 3.61
N LEU A 289 25.89 -40.21 4.91
CA LEU A 289 27.07 -40.08 5.76
C LEU A 289 27.86 -41.40 5.78
N PRO A 290 29.21 -41.33 5.91
CA PRO A 290 30.08 -42.51 5.92
C PRO A 290 29.84 -43.44 7.10
#